data_AF-A0A7J2SG34-F1
#
_entry.id   AF-A0A7J2SG34-F1
#
_cell.length_a   1.000
_cell.length_b   1.000
_cell.length_c   1.000
_cell.angle_alpha   90.00
_cell.angle_beta   90.00
_cell.angle_gamma   90.00
#
_symmetry.space_group_name_H-M   'P 1'
#
loop_
_entity.id
_entity.type
_entity.pdbx_description
1 polymer ?
#
loop_
_entity_poly.entity_id
_entity_poly.type
_entity_poly.pdbx_seq_one_letter_code
_entity_poly.pdbx_strand_id
1 'polypeptide(L)'
;MKKDYYEILGVSRDSTKDEIKRAYRNLALKYHPDRNNDKESEEKFKEIAEAYAVLFDEEKRKLYDMQGHSGIEKNYSYEEIFKETYFSDLFHDINSEESFEDLFRSFFGFNEKKKNGK
;
A
#
# COMPACT_ATOMS: atom_id res chain seq x y z
N MET A 1 3.24 -13.66 14.56
CA MET A 1 2.32 -13.80 13.41
C MET A 1 2.10 -12.42 12.83
N LYS A 2 2.09 -12.28 11.49
CA LYS A 2 1.69 -11.02 10.84
C LYS A 2 0.23 -10.73 11.17
N LYS A 3 -0.11 -9.44 11.37
CA LYS A 3 -1.49 -9.01 11.57
C LYS A 3 -2.27 -9.14 10.26
N ASP A 4 -3.56 -9.41 10.38
CA ASP A 4 -4.43 -9.53 9.22
C ASP A 4 -4.57 -8.17 8.50
N TYR A 5 -4.58 -8.16 7.17
CA TYR A 5 -4.63 -6.92 6.39
C TYR A 5 -5.94 -6.14 6.58
N TYR A 6 -7.05 -6.83 6.82
CA TYR A 6 -8.32 -6.17 7.12
C TYR A 6 -8.28 -5.50 8.50
N GLU A 7 -7.62 -6.13 9.48
CA GLU A 7 -7.38 -5.54 10.80
C GLU A 7 -6.42 -4.34 10.74
N ILE A 8 -5.36 -4.41 9.94
CA ILE A 8 -4.41 -3.32 9.73
C ILE A 8 -5.12 -2.08 9.18
N LEU A 9 -5.99 -2.26 8.18
CA LEU A 9 -6.77 -1.16 7.61
C LEU A 9 -7.98 -0.77 8.47
N GLY A 10 -8.38 -1.62 9.42
CA GLY A 10 -9.58 -1.41 10.25
C GLY A 10 -10.87 -1.51 9.44
N VAL A 11 -10.93 -2.43 8.47
CA VAL A 11 -12.06 -2.63 7.56
C VAL A 11 -12.60 -4.06 7.64
N SER A 12 -13.85 -4.29 7.21
CA SER A 12 -14.43 -5.64 7.13
C SER A 12 -13.88 -6.42 5.94
N ARG A 13 -13.93 -7.76 6.00
CA ARG A 13 -13.65 -8.63 4.85
C ARG A 13 -14.59 -8.42 3.67
N ASP A 14 -15.78 -7.89 3.92
CA ASP A 14 -16.76 -7.56 2.88
C ASP A 14 -16.59 -6.14 2.30
N SER A 15 -15.56 -5.41 2.75
CA SER A 15 -15.40 -4.00 2.36
C SER A 15 -15.16 -3.84 0.87
N THR A 16 -15.78 -2.80 0.32
CA THR A 16 -15.62 -2.38 -1.07
C THR A 16 -14.25 -1.74 -1.30
N LYS A 17 -13.84 -1.64 -2.57
CA LYS A 17 -12.59 -0.95 -2.95
C LYS A 17 -12.56 0.50 -2.46
N ASP A 18 -13.69 1.19 -2.48
CA ASP A 18 -13.81 2.57 -2.00
C ASP A 18 -13.59 2.70 -0.49
N GLU A 19 -14.11 1.76 0.30
CA GLU A 19 -13.89 1.72 1.75
C GLU A 19 -12.43 1.43 2.08
N ILE A 20 -11.81 0.49 1.37
CA ILE A 20 -10.38 0.17 1.48
C ILE A 20 -9.52 1.39 1.12
N LYS A 21 -9.81 2.07 0.00
CA LYS A 21 -9.15 3.31 -0.44
C LYS A 21 -9.31 4.42 0.61
N ARG A 22 -10.49 4.57 1.20
CA ARG A 22 -10.74 5.59 2.25
C ARG A 22 -9.97 5.28 3.53
N ALA A 23 -9.99 4.03 4.00
CA ALA A 23 -9.29 3.61 5.20
C ALA A 23 -7.76 3.81 5.06
N TYR A 24 -7.20 3.39 3.92
CA TYR A 24 -5.80 3.61 3.59
C TYR A 24 -5.44 5.09 3.64
N ARG A 25 -6.20 5.97 2.97
CA ARG A 25 -5.92 7.43 2.97
C ARG A 25 -5.87 8.02 4.38
N ASN A 26 -6.79 7.63 5.25
CA ASN A 26 -6.83 8.12 6.63
C ASN A 26 -5.60 7.66 7.43
N LEU A 27 -5.21 6.39 7.29
CA LEU A 27 -4.08 5.80 7.99
C LEU A 27 -2.74 6.31 7.46
N ALA A 28 -2.63 6.45 6.14
CA ALA A 28 -1.50 7.04 5.43
C ALA A 28 -1.20 8.47 5.91
N LEU A 29 -2.23 9.31 6.06
CA LEU A 29 -2.07 10.66 6.62
C LEU A 29 -1.68 10.65 8.10
N LYS A 30 -2.21 9.69 8.87
CA LYS A 30 -1.93 9.55 10.31
C LYS A 30 -0.48 9.14 10.57
N TYR A 31 0.03 8.20 9.79
CA TYR A 31 1.39 7.63 9.93
C TYR A 31 2.36 8.14 8.88
N HIS A 32 2.07 9.30 8.27
CA HIS A 32 2.91 9.88 7.23
C HIS A 32 4.34 10.14 7.76
N PRO A 33 5.39 9.70 7.05
CA PRO A 33 6.78 9.82 7.53
C PRO A 33 7.25 11.26 7.72
N ASP A 34 6.77 12.22 6.91
CA ASP A 34 7.11 13.65 7.12
C ASP A 34 6.74 14.15 8.53
N ARG A 35 5.60 13.70 9.06
CA ARG A 35 5.10 14.11 10.39
C ARG A 35 5.53 13.16 11.51
N ASN A 36 5.92 11.93 11.17
CA ASN A 36 6.27 10.89 12.13
C ASN A 36 7.59 10.22 11.71
N ASN A 37 8.69 10.62 12.34
CA ASN A 37 10.04 10.15 12.01
C ASN A 37 10.54 9.04 12.96
N ASP A 38 9.62 8.31 13.60
CA ASP A 38 9.93 7.21 14.50
C ASP A 38 9.78 5.84 13.79
N LYS A 39 10.55 4.86 14.26
CA LYS A 39 10.57 3.51 13.67
C LYS A 39 9.21 2.81 13.74
N GLU A 40 8.40 3.10 14.76
CA GLU A 40 7.10 2.45 14.93
C GLU A 40 6.11 2.95 13.87
N SER A 41 6.09 4.25 13.60
CA SER A 41 5.30 4.84 12.52
C SER A 41 5.76 4.36 11.14
N GLU A 42 7.07 4.23 10.95
CA GLU A 42 7.66 3.66 9.73
C GLU A 42 7.15 2.23 9.48
N GLU A 43 7.25 1.36 10.49
CA GLU A 43 6.78 -0.03 10.41
C GLU A 43 5.27 -0.11 10.15
N LYS A 44 4.47 0.71 10.85
CA LYS A 44 3.01 0.78 10.61
C LYS A 44 2.70 1.24 9.19
N PHE A 45 3.41 2.24 8.68
CA PHE A 45 3.22 2.73 7.32
C PHE A 45 3.48 1.62 6.28
N LYS A 46 4.53 0.82 6.50
CA LYS A 46 4.83 -0.36 5.67
C LYS A 46 3.70 -1.39 5.72
N GLU A 47 3.21 -1.73 6.91
CA GLU A 47 2.08 -2.66 7.08
C GLU A 47 0.80 -2.16 6.39
N ILE A 48 0.47 -0.86 6.56
CA ILE A 48 -0.70 -0.22 5.95
C ILE A 48 -0.61 -0.23 4.43
N ALA A 49 0.56 0.09 3.88
CA ALA A 49 0.80 0.08 2.46
C ALA A 49 0.69 -1.32 1.85
N GLU A 50 1.31 -2.32 2.50
CA GLU A 50 1.23 -3.73 2.07
C GLU A 50 -0.22 -4.22 2.10
N ALA A 51 -0.95 -3.92 3.18
CA ALA A 51 -2.35 -4.29 3.32
C ALA A 51 -3.21 -3.69 2.21
N TYR A 52 -3.02 -2.41 1.91
CA TYR A 52 -3.74 -1.75 0.82
C TYR A 52 -3.38 -2.36 -0.54
N ALA A 53 -2.09 -2.55 -0.83
CA ALA A 53 -1.61 -3.10 -2.11
C ALA A 53 -2.18 -4.50 -2.39
N VAL A 54 -2.35 -5.31 -1.35
CA VAL A 54 -2.95 -6.65 -1.46
C VAL A 54 -4.47 -6.59 -1.55
N LEU A 55 -5.14 -5.80 -0.70
CA LEU A 55 -6.61 -5.80 -0.62
C LEU A 55 -7.29 -4.99 -1.74
N PHE A 56 -6.59 -4.05 -2.35
CA PHE A 56 -7.14 -3.24 -3.45
C PHE A 56 -7.10 -3.98 -4.79
N ASP A 57 -6.09 -4.82 -5.01
CA ASP A 57 -5.98 -5.68 -6.18
C ASP A 57 -6.85 -6.94 -6.00
N GLU A 58 -7.78 -7.19 -6.93
CA GLU A 58 -8.73 -8.30 -6.79
C GLU A 58 -8.07 -9.68 -6.84
N GLU A 59 -7.00 -9.83 -7.62
CA GLU A 59 -6.29 -11.11 -7.73
C GLU A 59 -5.51 -11.38 -6.44
N LYS A 60 -4.79 -10.37 -5.95
CA LYS A 60 -4.05 -10.47 -4.68
C LYS A 60 -4.99 -10.67 -3.50
N ARG A 61 -6.10 -9.92 -3.42
CA ARG A 61 -7.11 -10.08 -2.35
C ARG A 61 -7.67 -11.50 -2.33
N LYS A 62 -8.08 -12.04 -3.49
CA LYS A 62 -8.58 -13.42 -3.58
C LYS A 62 -7.54 -14.43 -3.08
N LEU A 63 -6.27 -14.25 -3.48
CA LEU A 63 -5.21 -15.14 -3.02
C LEU A 63 -4.97 -15.04 -1.52
N TYR A 64 -4.99 -13.82 -0.98
CA TYR A 64 -4.90 -13.56 0.45
C TYR A 64 -6.07 -14.20 1.22
N ASP A 65 -7.29 -14.07 0.72
CA ASP A 65 -8.47 -14.66 1.37
C ASP A 65 -8.41 -16.20 1.38
N MET A 66 -7.79 -16.82 0.38
CA MET A 66 -7.65 -18.29 0.29
C MET A 66 -6.48 -18.84 1.13
N GLN A 67 -5.35 -18.12 1.21
CA GLN A 67 -4.07 -18.67 1.68
C GLN A 67 -3.37 -17.79 2.73
N GLY A 68 -3.96 -16.66 3.10
CA GLY A 68 -3.38 -15.66 3.99
C GLY A 68 -2.07 -15.07 3.45
N HIS A 69 -1.23 -14.56 4.36
CA HIS A 69 0.06 -13.96 4.02
C HIS A 69 0.97 -14.90 3.23
N SER A 70 0.94 -16.20 3.53
CA SER A 70 1.78 -17.18 2.84
C SER A 70 1.41 -17.34 1.36
N GLY A 71 0.17 -17.08 0.97
CA GLY A 71 -0.22 -17.05 -0.44
C GLY A 71 0.43 -15.89 -1.16
N ILE A 72 0.41 -14.70 -0.55
CA ILE A 72 1.01 -13.50 -1.12
C ILE A 72 2.52 -13.66 -1.26
N GLU A 73 3.21 -14.03 -0.18
CA GLU A 73 4.68 -14.11 -0.13
C GLU A 73 5.28 -15.15 -1.08
N LYS A 74 4.51 -16.18 -1.46
CA LYS A 74 4.94 -17.20 -2.42
C LYS A 74 4.76 -16.79 -3.88
N ASN A 75 3.77 -15.94 -4.16
CA ASN A 75 3.34 -15.64 -5.53
C ASN A 75 3.72 -14.23 -5.99
N TYR A 76 4.02 -13.33 -5.06
CA TYR A 76 4.41 -11.96 -5.36
C TYR A 76 5.66 -11.58 -4.57
N SER A 77 6.64 -11.04 -5.29
CA SER A 77 7.74 -10.32 -4.66
C SER A 77 7.25 -9.00 -4.07
N TYR A 78 8.04 -8.44 -3.16
CA TYR A 78 7.77 -7.12 -2.58
C TYR A 78 7.55 -6.06 -3.67
N GLU A 79 8.40 -6.03 -4.69
CA GLU A 79 8.28 -5.11 -5.83
C GLU A 79 6.98 -5.30 -6.64
N GLU A 80 6.50 -6.55 -6.78
CA GLU A 80 5.26 -6.85 -7.50
C GLU A 80 4.00 -6.50 -6.71
N ILE A 81 4.06 -6.61 -5.37
CA ILE A 81 3.00 -6.12 -4.49
C ILE A 81 2.84 -4.62 -4.69
N PHE A 82 3.94 -3.88 -4.76
CA PHE A 82 3.98 -2.42 -4.82
C PHE A 82 4.08 -1.80 -6.22
N LYS A 83 3.87 -2.58 -7.29
CA LYS A 83 3.98 -2.08 -8.67
C LYS A 83 3.18 -0.78 -8.87
N GLU A 84 3.88 0.25 -9.37
CA GLU A 84 3.46 1.66 -9.36
C GLU A 84 2.10 1.96 -9.98
N THR A 85 1.61 1.14 -10.92
CA THR A 85 0.34 1.37 -11.62
C THR A 85 -0.87 1.41 -10.68
N TYR A 86 -0.85 0.68 -9.57
CA TYR A 86 -1.98 0.67 -8.61
C TYR A 86 -1.98 1.87 -7.66
N PHE A 87 -0.81 2.47 -7.46
CA PHE A 87 -0.65 3.61 -6.57
C PHE A 87 -0.86 4.91 -7.34
N SER A 88 -0.36 5.04 -8.58
CA SER A 88 -0.55 6.25 -9.40
C SER A 88 -2.03 6.61 -9.61
N ASP A 89 -2.88 5.61 -9.88
CA ASP A 89 -4.32 5.80 -10.08
C ASP A 89 -5.05 6.18 -8.78
N LEU A 90 -4.47 5.84 -7.62
CA LEU A 90 -5.00 6.23 -6.32
C LEU A 90 -4.77 7.70 -6.02
N PHE A 91 -3.62 8.22 -6.46
CA PHE A 91 -3.12 9.55 -6.09
C PHE A 91 -3.59 10.66 -7.03
N HIS A 92 -3.88 10.37 -8.30
CA HIS A 92 -4.44 11.35 -9.24
C HIS A 92 -5.82 11.92 -8.82
N ASP A 93 -6.56 11.20 -7.96
CA ASP A 93 -7.84 11.64 -7.39
C ASP A 93 -7.70 12.52 -6.14
N ILE A 94 -6.52 12.55 -5.53
CA ILE A 94 -6.24 13.34 -4.34
C ILE A 94 -5.54 14.59 -4.86
N ASN A 95 -6.26 15.71 -4.98
CA ASN A 95 -5.71 17.04 -5.24
C ASN A 95 -4.82 17.52 -4.06
N SER A 96 -3.76 16.78 -3.72
CA SER A 96 -2.81 17.13 -2.66
C SER A 96 -1.53 17.69 -3.29
N GLU A 97 -1.19 18.92 -2.90
CA GLU A 97 -0.02 19.68 -3.37
C GLU A 97 1.33 19.05 -3.03
N GLU A 98 1.36 17.93 -2.29
CA GLU A 98 2.54 17.09 -2.11
C GLU A 98 2.19 15.64 -2.46
N SER A 99 2.88 15.12 -3.48
CA SER A 99 2.64 13.78 -3.99
C SER A 99 3.10 12.74 -2.95
N PHE A 100 2.13 12.09 -2.32
CA PHE A 100 2.37 10.92 -1.48
C PHE A 100 3.05 9.79 -2.27
N GLU A 101 2.97 9.80 -3.60
CA GLU A 101 3.67 8.86 -4.46
C GLU A 101 5.20 9.09 -4.45
N ASP A 102 5.67 10.33 -4.48
CA ASP A 102 7.10 10.63 -4.39
C ASP A 102 7.66 10.26 -3.02
N LEU A 103 6.86 10.49 -1.98
CA LEU A 103 7.15 10.03 -0.63
C LEU A 103 7.23 8.50 -0.57
N PHE A 104 6.28 7.80 -1.18
CA PHE A 104 6.25 6.35 -1.23
C PHE A 104 7.46 5.78 -1.98
N ARG A 105 7.75 6.33 -3.17
CA ARG A 105 8.93 5.97 -3.97
C ARG A 105 10.23 6.21 -3.20
N SER A 106 10.37 7.36 -2.55
CA SER A 106 11.54 7.70 -1.73
C SER A 106 11.66 6.82 -0.49
N PHE A 107 10.55 6.49 0.15
CA PHE A 107 10.51 5.72 1.40
C PHE A 107 10.79 4.23 1.16
N PHE A 108 10.24 3.65 0.10
CA PHE A 108 10.44 2.24 -0.24
C PHE A 108 11.58 2.02 -1.23
N GLY A 109 12.19 3.10 -1.74
CA GLY A 109 13.32 3.03 -2.66
C GLY A 109 12.95 2.49 -4.05
N PHE A 110 11.69 2.59 -4.46
CA PHE A 110 11.26 2.24 -5.81
C PHE A 110 11.76 3.32 -6.78
N ASN A 111 12.90 3.05 -7.40
CA ASN A 111 13.52 3.97 -8.35
C ASN A 111 12.99 3.64 -9.75
N GLU A 112 12.17 4.53 -10.32
CA GLU A 112 11.78 4.45 -11.72
C GLU A 112 13.07 4.52 -12.57
N LYS A 113 13.45 3.42 -13.21
CA LYS A 113 14.49 3.46 -14.24
C LYS A 113 13.99 4.42 -15.31
N LYS A 114 14.55 5.64 -15.35
CA LYS A 114 14.49 6.52 -16.51
C LYS A 114 14.75 5.68 -17.76
N LYS A 115 13.71 5.41 -18.54
CA LYS A 115 13.87 5.10 -19.96
C LYS A 115 14.45 6.37 -20.58
N ASN A 116 15.78 6.48 -20.54
CA ASN A 116 16.49 7.41 -21.39
C ASN A 116 16.22 6.98 -22.83
N GLY A 117 15.23 7.63 -23.44
CA GLY A 117 15.09 7.64 -24.88
C GLY A 117 16.19 8.52 -25.47
N LYS A 118 17.22 7.89 -26.01
CA LYS A 118 17.75 8.12 -27.37
C LYS A 118 18.84 7.12 -27.69
#